data_AF-A0A524HWL2-F1
#
_entry.id   AF-A0A524HWL2-F1
#
_cell.length_a   1.000
_cell.length_b   1.000
_cell.length_c   1.000
_cell.angle_alpha   90.00
_cell.angle_beta   90.00
_cell.angle_gamma   90.00
#
_symmetry.space_group_name_H-M   'P 1'
#
loop_
_entity.id
_entity.type
_entity.pdbx_description
1 polymer ?
#
loop_
_entity_poly.entity_id
_entity_poly.type
_entity_poly.pdbx_seq_one_letter_code
_entity_poly.pdbx_strand_id
1 'polypeptide(L)' 'HMISQDGKFSWMEVECLGACVNAPMLQIGKEFYEDLDGPKTEALLESLRRGEKPESGPQNERHSSEPIGGATTLTEMR' A
#
# COMPACT_ATOMS: atom_id res chain seq x y z
N HIS A 1 7.30 -6.05 -19.90
CA HIS A 1 6.37 -5.02 -19.39
C HIS A 1 5.11 -5.03 -20.25
N MET A 2 4.02 -5.53 -19.68
CA MET A 2 2.71 -5.51 -20.34
C MET A 2 1.93 -4.32 -19.82
N ILE A 3 1.29 -3.58 -20.75
CA ILE A 3 0.41 -2.48 -20.42
C ILE A 3 -1.03 -3.03 -20.42
N SER A 4 -1.85 -2.59 -19.47
CA SER A 4 -3.28 -2.92 -19.43
C SER A 4 -4.00 -2.43 -20.70
N GLN A 5 -5.15 -3.03 -21.03
CA GLN A 5 -5.89 -2.71 -22.25
C GLN A 5 -6.33 -1.23 -22.31
N ASP A 6 -6.59 -0.62 -21.16
CA ASP A 6 -6.95 0.80 -21.05
C ASP A 6 -5.73 1.74 -21.09
N GLY A 7 -4.51 1.21 -21.20
CA GLY A 7 -3.28 1.98 -21.27
C GLY A 7 -2.85 2.62 -19.94
N LYS A 8 -3.57 2.37 -18.84
CA LYS A 8 -3.38 3.12 -17.57
C LYS A 8 -2.36 2.50 -16.63
N PHE A 9 -2.16 1.19 -16.69
CA PHE A 9 -1.29 0.48 -15.76
C PHE A 9 -0.27 -0.38 -16.51
N SER A 10 0.90 -0.49 -15.90
CA SER A 10 1.84 -1.56 -16.18
C SER A 10 2.31 -2.10 -14.84
N TRP A 11 2.67 -3.37 -14.78
CA TRP A 11 3.15 -3.99 -13.56
C TRP A 11 4.47 -4.71 -13.79
N MET A 12 5.21 -4.88 -12.70
CA MET A 12 6.47 -5.59 -12.64
C MET A 12 6.61 -6.17 -11.24
N GLU A 13 7.11 -7.39 -11.15
CA GLU A 13 7.61 -7.95 -9.91
C GLU A 13 8.99 -7.38 -9.62
N VAL A 14 9.20 -6.98 -8.37
CA VAL A 14 10.46 -6.44 -7.87
C VAL A 14 10.82 -7.17 -6.59
N GLU A 15 12.08 -7.04 -6.20
CA GLU A 15 12.59 -7.56 -4.93
C GLU A 15 12.03 -6.78 -3.73
N CYS A 16 12.61 -7.02 -2.55
CA CYS A 16 12.26 -6.29 -1.33
C CYS A 16 12.33 -4.76 -1.51
N LEU A 17 11.21 -4.09 -1.18
CA LEU A 17 11.08 -2.63 -1.18
C LEU A 17 11.20 -2.01 0.22
N GLY A 18 11.53 -2.80 1.25
CA GLY A 18 11.80 -2.29 2.60
C GLY A 18 10.57 -2.08 3.50
N ALA A 19 9.39 -2.55 3.09
CA ALA A 19 8.12 -2.46 3.83
C ALA A 19 7.69 -3.81 4.42
N CYS A 20 8.63 -4.61 4.94
CA CYS A 20 8.40 -6.02 5.27
C CYS A 20 7.37 -6.25 6.38
N VAL A 21 7.40 -5.43 7.45
CA VAL A 21 6.42 -5.53 8.55
C VAL A 21 5.02 -5.05 8.12
N ASN A 22 4.97 -4.40 6.96
CA ASN A 22 3.82 -3.83 6.26
C ASN A 22 3.40 -4.63 5.03
N ALA A 23 3.91 -5.86 4.89
CA ALA A 23 3.48 -6.77 3.83
C ALA A 23 2.00 -7.20 4.03
N PRO A 24 1.25 -7.46 2.94
CA PRO A 24 1.60 -7.26 1.52
C PRO A 24 1.59 -5.79 1.09
N MET A 25 2.41 -5.42 0.09
CA MET A 25 2.52 -4.02 -0.34
C MET A 25 2.75 -3.86 -1.85
N LEU A 26 2.41 -2.68 -2.38
CA LEU A 26 2.69 -2.23 -3.74
C LEU A 26 3.36 -0.86 -3.71
N GLN A 27 4.29 -0.61 -4.63
CA GLN A 27 4.81 0.72 -4.91
C GLN A 27 4.20 1.27 -6.21
N ILE A 28 3.63 2.47 -6.14
CA ILE A 28 3.07 3.16 -7.31
C ILE A 28 3.70 4.55 -7.38
N GLY A 29 4.57 4.76 -8.36
CA GLY A 29 5.41 5.95 -8.41
C GLY A 29 6.37 6.01 -7.23
N LYS A 30 6.21 7.02 -6.36
CA LYS A 30 7.03 7.22 -5.16
C LYS A 30 6.33 6.78 -3.86
N GLU A 31 5.08 6.35 -3.97
CA GLU A 31 4.22 6.06 -2.83
C GLU A 31 4.17 4.56 -2.56
N PHE A 32 4.14 4.19 -1.28
CA PHE A 32 3.91 2.83 -0.83
C PHE A 32 2.46 2.67 -0.40
N TYR A 33 1.83 1.57 -0.79
CA TYR A 33 0.51 1.15 -0.35
C TYR A 33 0.68 -0.21 0.29
N GLU A 34 0.40 -0.29 1.59
CA GLU A 34 0.85 -1.33 2.50
C GLU A 34 -0.34 -2.06 3.14
N ASP A 35 -0.09 -3.19 3.81
CA ASP A 35 -1.13 -3.99 4.46
C ASP A 35 -2.33 -4.35 3.54
N LEU A 36 -2.00 -4.57 2.27
CA LEU A 36 -2.96 -4.85 1.22
C LEU A 36 -3.48 -6.29 1.29
N ASP A 37 -4.70 -6.47 0.82
CA ASP A 37 -5.29 -7.75 0.46
C ASP A 37 -5.89 -7.64 -0.96
N GLY A 38 -6.49 -8.73 -1.46
CA GLY A 38 -7.12 -8.73 -2.79
C GLY A 38 -8.14 -7.60 -2.97
N PRO A 39 -9.19 -7.53 -2.13
CA PRO A 39 -10.20 -6.47 -2.21
C PRO A 39 -9.64 -5.04 -2.10
N LYS A 40 -8.72 -4.77 -1.17
CA LYS A 40 -8.09 -3.44 -1.02
C LYS A 40 -7.25 -3.08 -2.24
N THR A 41 -6.54 -4.06 -2.81
CA THR A 41 -5.75 -3.85 -4.03
C THR A 41 -6.65 -3.51 -5.21
N GLU A 42 -7.78 -4.20 -5.38
CA GLU A 42 -8.75 -3.89 -6.42
C GLU A 42 -9.33 -2.48 -6.25
N ALA A 43 -9.71 -2.11 -5.03
CA ALA A 43 -10.22 -0.78 -4.72
C ALA A 43 -9.19 0.33 -5.01
N LEU A 44 -7.93 0.11 -4.61
CA LEU A 44 -6.80 1.01 -4.88
C LEU A 44 -6.63 1.25 -6.39
N LEU A 45 -6.56 0.17 -7.18
CA LEU A 45 -6.41 0.25 -8.63
C LEU A 45 -7.58 0.98 -9.29
N GLU A 46 -8.81 0.77 -8.83
CA GLU A 46 -10.00 1.41 -9.38
C GLU A 46 -10.06 2.90 -9.03
N SER A 47 -9.67 3.31 -7.82
CA SER A 47 -9.49 4.73 -7.47
C SER A 47 -8.43 5.41 -8.34
N LEU A 48 -7.27 4.78 -8.52
CA LEU A 48 -6.23 5.29 -9.41
C LEU A 48 -6.71 5.37 -10.86
N ARG A 49 -7.51 4.41 -11.33
CA ARG A 49 -8.11 4.43 -12.67
C ARG A 49 -9.03 5.63 -12.86
N ARG A 50 -9.75 6.06 -11.82
CA ARG A 50 -10.58 7.29 -11.80
C ARG A 50 -9.77 8.58 -11.69
N GLY A 51 -8.44 8.49 -11.51
CA GLY A 51 -7.56 9.66 -11.35
C GLY A 51 -7.56 10.22 -9.94
N GLU A 52 -8.06 9.47 -8.96
CA GLU A 52 -7.99 9.83 -7.55
C GLU A 52 -6.56 9.64 -7.01
N LYS A 53 -6.31 10.18 -5.82
CA LYS A 53 -5.06 9.98 -5.07
C LYS A 53 -5.38 9.33 -3.72
N PRO A 54 -5.44 7.99 -3.67
CA PRO A 54 -5.60 7.27 -2.42
C PRO A 54 -4.47 7.61 -1.45
N GLU A 55 -4.75 7.52 -0.16
CA GLU A 55 -3.76 7.76 0.89
C GLU A 55 -2.70 6.65 0.88
N SER A 56 -1.43 7.04 0.93
CA SER A 56 -0.30 6.11 0.98
C SER A 56 -0.04 5.65 2.43
N GLY A 57 0.66 4.52 2.56
CA GLY A 57 0.89 3.83 3.84
C GLY A 57 -0.03 2.62 4.04
N PRO A 58 -0.17 2.15 5.28
CA PRO A 58 -1.01 1.01 5.64
C PRO A 58 -2.48 1.20 5.25
N GLN A 59 -3.08 0.18 4.65
CA GLN A 59 -4.48 0.18 4.25
C GLN A 59 -5.37 -0.55 5.28
N ASN A 60 -4.96 -0.54 6.54
CA ASN A 60 -5.68 -1.11 7.68
C ASN A 60 -5.76 -0.08 8.83
N GLU A 61 -6.04 -0.53 10.05
CA GLU A 61 -6.27 0.36 11.20
C GLU A 61 -5.00 0.96 11.81
N ARG A 62 -3.80 0.53 11.39
CA ARG A 62 -2.53 1.10 11.88
C ARG A 62 -2.10 2.28 11.02
N HIS A 63 -1.27 3.15 11.58
CA HIS A 63 -0.79 4.36 10.92
C HIS A 63 0.53 4.15 10.19
N SER A 64 1.48 3.40 10.76
CA SER A 64 2.74 3.09 10.09
C SER A 64 3.17 1.65 10.36
N SER A 65 4.12 1.43 11.25
CA SER A 65 4.73 0.12 11.51
C SER A 65 4.46 -0.40 12.92
N GLU A 66 3.57 0.26 13.67
CA GLU A 66 3.17 -0.22 14.99
C GLU A 66 2.44 -1.58 14.89
N PRO A 67 2.42 -2.36 16.00
CA PRO A 67 1.62 -3.57 16.06
C PRO A 67 0.14 -3.29 15.77
N ILE A 68 -0.51 -4.23 15.08
CA ILE A 68 -1.97 -4.21 14.90
C ILE A 68 -2.63 -4.27 16.28
N GLY A 69 -3.61 -3.39 16.50
CA GLY A 69 -4.23 -3.18 17.82
C GLY A 69 -3.59 -2.08 18.66
N GLY A 70 -2.54 -1.42 18.14
CA GLY A 70 -1.91 -0.25 18.73
C GLY A 70 -0.50 -0.51 19.24
N ALA A 71 0.23 0.58 19.48
CA ALA A 71 1.61 0.53 19.95
C ALA A 71 1.73 -0.16 21.32
N THR A 72 2.54 -1.22 21.38
CA THR A 72 2.86 -1.95 22.63
C THR A 72 4.14 -1.44 23.31
N THR A 73 4.85 -0.54 22.63
CA THR A 73 6.07 0.14 23.09
C THR A 73 5.98 1.60 22.68
N LEU A 74 6.91 2.46 23.14
CA LEU A 74 6.87 3.91 22.89
C LEU A 74 5.53 4.54 23.34
N THR A 75 4.96 4.03 24.42
CA THR A 75 3.64 4.43 24.94
C THR A 75 3.68 5.70 25.77
N GLU A 76 4.85 6.06 26.27
CA GLU A 76 5.09 7.30 27.01
C GLU A 76 5.77 8.30 26.07
N MET A 77 5.24 9.52 26.02
CA MET A 77 5.43 10.58 25.02
C MET A 77 4.41 10.57 23.86
N ARG A 78 3.14 10.77 24.25
CA ARG A 78 2.06 11.23 23.37
C ARG A 78 1.60 12.61 23.81
#